data_AF-A0A7D4B0F2-F1
#
_entry.id   AF-A0A7D4B0F2-F1
#
_cell.length_a   1.000
_cell.length_b   1.000
_cell.length_c   1.000
_cell.angle_alpha   90.00
_cell.angle_beta   90.00
_cell.angle_gamma   90.00
#
_symmetry.space_group_name_H-M   'P 1'
#
loop_
_entity.id
_entity.type
_entity.pdbx_description
1 polymer ?
#
loop_
_entity_poly.entity_id
_entity_poly.type
_entity_poly.pdbx_seq_one_letter_code
_entity_poly.pdbx_strand_id
1 'polypeptide(L)'
;MSLLFTDFASWQAHCAATGEPLFQPVLAYEIDQKGATEAAIWPTLQRAYDVMRAAVHEGQTGNMTSRSGMINNGAKKIAASPVTVLSPEFKQLIVSALGAKEVNSCMGRVVAAPTAGASGILPGVLTTIQKIHHLNDRKILEGLLVAAGIALIIEQNASLAGAVGGCQAETGSAAAMGAGAIVYCLGGSVEETFAAVAITIQCMLGLVCDPVAGLVEVPCVVRNASAAAIAFSSAQIAIAGVDPVIPVDQCVAALGEVGQSMETRYKETALGGLANTRRGREIEKMVLVQDVNILPDE
;
A
#
# COMPACT_ATOMS: atom_id res chain seq x y z
N MET A 1 -3.06 -29.70 3.64
CA MET A 1 -3.57 -28.89 2.51
C MET A 1 -3.50 -27.45 2.99
N SER A 2 -2.84 -26.58 2.22
CA SER A 2 -2.69 -25.16 2.55
C SER A 2 -4.07 -24.48 2.67
N LEU A 3 -4.18 -23.47 3.52
CA LEU A 3 -5.40 -22.66 3.61
C LEU A 3 -5.61 -21.98 2.25
N LEU A 4 -6.79 -22.18 1.66
CA LEU A 4 -7.20 -21.42 0.49
C LEU A 4 -7.70 -20.08 1.02
N PHE A 5 -6.92 -19.02 0.83
CA PHE A 5 -7.20 -17.65 1.31
C PHE A 5 -8.40 -17.02 0.61
N THR A 6 -9.60 -17.57 0.83
CA THR A 6 -10.85 -17.14 0.19
C THR A 6 -11.54 -16.03 0.95
N ASP A 7 -11.45 -16.02 2.27
CA ASP A 7 -12.11 -15.07 3.15
C ASP A 7 -11.39 -15.01 4.50
N PHE A 8 -11.62 -13.93 5.25
CA PHE A 8 -11.01 -13.72 6.56
C PHE A 8 -11.61 -14.65 7.61
N ALA A 9 -12.91 -14.96 7.52
CA ALA A 9 -13.59 -15.86 8.45
C ALA A 9 -12.94 -17.25 8.50
N SER A 10 -12.60 -17.85 7.35
CA SER A 10 -11.91 -19.14 7.26
C SER A 10 -10.47 -19.05 7.75
N TRP A 11 -9.77 -17.94 7.51
CA TRP A 11 -8.44 -17.71 8.06
C TRP A 11 -8.47 -17.60 9.59
N GLN A 12 -9.43 -16.87 10.14
CA GLN A 12 -9.65 -16.79 11.59
C GLN A 12 -9.96 -18.15 12.18
N ALA A 13 -10.91 -18.89 11.59
CA ALA A 13 -11.31 -20.22 12.06
C ALA A 13 -10.13 -21.21 12.03
N HIS A 14 -9.28 -21.12 11.00
CA HIS A 14 -8.07 -21.93 10.91
C HIS A 14 -7.10 -21.63 12.06
N CYS A 15 -6.75 -20.36 12.28
CA CYS A 15 -5.86 -19.96 13.38
C CYS A 15 -6.45 -20.31 14.76
N ALA A 16 -7.76 -20.18 14.95
CA ALA A 16 -8.44 -20.57 16.18
C ALA A 16 -8.37 -22.09 16.42
N ALA A 17 -8.49 -22.90 15.36
CA ALA A 17 -8.45 -24.36 15.46
C ALA A 17 -7.03 -24.91 15.68
N THR A 18 -6.01 -24.29 15.07
CA THR A 18 -4.62 -24.78 15.16
C THR A 18 -3.80 -24.11 16.26
N GLY A 19 -4.21 -22.93 16.73
CA GLY A 19 -3.42 -22.09 17.63
C GLY A 19 -2.20 -21.44 16.96
N GLU A 20 -2.10 -21.52 15.63
CA GLU A 20 -0.99 -20.94 14.89
C GLU A 20 -1.15 -19.42 14.70
N PRO A 21 -0.04 -18.65 14.74
CA PRO A 21 -0.07 -17.22 14.45
C PRO A 21 -0.42 -16.95 12.97
N LEU A 22 -1.01 -15.78 12.70
CA LEU A 22 -1.55 -15.41 11.38
C LEU A 22 -0.60 -15.65 10.19
N PHE A 23 0.71 -15.43 10.36
CA PHE A 23 1.66 -15.59 9.26
C PHE A 23 1.88 -17.05 8.83
N GLN A 24 1.63 -18.03 9.71
CA GLN A 24 1.98 -19.44 9.46
C GLN A 24 1.17 -20.06 8.32
N PRO A 25 -0.18 -19.89 8.26
CA PRO A 25 -0.94 -20.34 7.10
C PRO A 25 -0.48 -19.69 5.79
N VAL A 26 -0.05 -18.43 5.84
CA VAL A 26 0.45 -17.71 4.64
C VAL A 26 1.80 -18.27 4.21
N LEU A 27 2.69 -18.54 5.16
CA LEU A 27 3.98 -19.18 4.92
C LEU A 27 3.79 -20.57 4.29
N ALA A 28 2.86 -21.36 4.82
CA ALA A 28 2.54 -22.67 4.28
C ALA A 28 2.00 -22.58 2.84
N TYR A 29 1.14 -21.60 2.57
CA TYR A 29 0.66 -21.31 1.22
C TYR A 29 1.79 -20.89 0.26
N GLU A 30 2.72 -20.03 0.70
CA GLU A 30 3.90 -19.63 -0.08
C GLU A 30 4.84 -20.80 -0.39
N ILE A 31 5.06 -21.70 0.57
CA ILE A 31 5.84 -22.93 0.42
C ILE A 31 5.22 -23.81 -0.67
N ASP A 32 3.91 -24.06 -0.57
CA ASP A 32 3.14 -24.90 -1.48
C ASP A 32 3.15 -24.31 -2.91
N GLN A 33 2.81 -23.03 -3.05
CA GLN A 33 2.74 -22.35 -4.34
C GLN A 33 4.09 -22.26 -5.07
N LYS A 34 5.20 -22.15 -4.33
CA LYS A 34 6.55 -22.06 -4.92
C LYS A 34 7.24 -23.42 -5.04
N GLY A 35 6.67 -24.49 -4.47
CA GLY A 35 7.37 -25.77 -4.31
C GLY A 35 8.71 -25.61 -3.58
N ALA A 36 8.79 -24.70 -2.62
CA ALA A 36 10.02 -24.29 -1.96
C ALA A 36 10.04 -24.69 -0.47
N THR A 37 11.22 -24.77 0.13
CA THR A 37 11.32 -25.00 1.58
C THR A 37 11.13 -23.70 2.35
N GLU A 38 10.67 -23.78 3.60
CA GLU A 38 10.57 -22.62 4.49
C GLU A 38 11.89 -21.83 4.56
N ALA A 39 13.01 -22.53 4.66
CA ALA A 39 14.35 -21.94 4.72
C ALA A 39 14.69 -21.08 3.48
N ALA A 40 14.04 -21.32 2.34
CA ALA A 40 14.20 -20.52 1.11
C ALA A 40 13.26 -19.30 1.05
N ILE A 41 12.14 -19.32 1.78
CA ILE A 41 11.16 -18.23 1.80
C ILE A 41 11.70 -17.03 2.58
N TRP A 42 12.27 -17.24 3.77
CA TRP A 42 12.74 -16.16 4.64
C TRP A 42 13.77 -15.23 3.99
N PRO A 43 14.83 -15.74 3.31
CA PRO A 43 15.76 -14.87 2.59
C PRO A 43 15.11 -14.07 1.46
N THR A 44 14.04 -14.61 0.85
CA THR A 44 13.31 -13.92 -0.21
C THR A 44 12.48 -12.76 0.35
N LEU A 45 11.80 -12.98 1.47
CA LEU A 45 11.10 -11.92 2.22
C LEU A 45 12.09 -10.84 2.70
N GLN A 46 13.25 -11.25 3.22
CA GLN A 46 14.30 -10.33 3.62
C GLN A 46 14.76 -9.46 2.45
N ARG A 47 15.03 -10.05 1.28
CA ARG A 47 15.40 -9.28 0.08
C ARG A 47 14.33 -8.27 -0.32
N ALA A 48 13.05 -8.64 -0.26
CA ALA A 48 11.95 -7.72 -0.54
C ALA A 48 11.94 -6.55 0.47
N TYR A 49 12.11 -6.85 1.76
CA TYR A 49 12.18 -5.82 2.80
C TYR A 49 13.42 -4.93 2.67
N ASP A 50 14.57 -5.48 2.27
CA ASP A 50 15.79 -4.71 2.01
C ASP A 50 15.58 -3.70 0.86
N VAL A 51 14.88 -4.10 -0.21
CA VAL A 51 14.52 -3.19 -1.30
C VAL A 51 13.56 -2.11 -0.81
N MET A 52 12.57 -2.47 0.02
CA MET A 52 11.66 -1.51 0.67
C MET A 52 12.43 -0.47 1.51
N ARG A 53 13.38 -0.91 2.35
CA ARG A 53 14.26 -0.03 3.14
C ARG A 53 15.12 0.86 2.26
N ALA A 54 15.69 0.29 1.20
CA ALA A 54 16.51 1.04 0.24
C ALA A 54 15.70 2.14 -0.46
N ALA A 55 14.46 1.86 -0.88
CA ALA A 55 13.59 2.86 -1.48
C ALA A 55 13.26 4.03 -0.52
N VAL A 56 13.01 3.73 0.76
CA VAL A 56 12.82 4.78 1.79
C VAL A 56 14.07 5.64 1.93
N HIS A 57 15.25 5.01 2.04
CA HIS A 57 16.52 5.71 2.16
C HIS A 57 16.83 6.57 0.91
N GLU A 58 16.65 6.01 -0.28
CA GLU A 58 16.88 6.70 -1.54
C GLU A 58 15.93 7.90 -1.71
N GLY A 59 14.65 7.76 -1.38
CA GLY A 59 13.70 8.88 -1.44
C GLY A 59 14.05 10.04 -0.49
N GLN A 60 14.78 9.76 0.60
CA GLN A 60 15.23 10.76 1.56
C GLN A 60 16.57 11.41 1.19
N THR A 61 17.41 10.72 0.42
CA THR A 61 18.81 11.13 0.17
C THR A 61 19.10 11.48 -1.29
N GLY A 62 18.50 10.77 -2.24
CA GLY A 62 18.67 10.94 -3.68
C GLY A 62 17.88 12.12 -4.28
N ASN A 63 18.19 12.50 -5.52
CA ASN A 63 17.46 13.56 -6.21
C ASN A 63 16.13 13.02 -6.78
N MET A 64 15.03 13.35 -6.11
CA MET A 64 13.69 12.91 -6.48
C MET A 64 13.01 13.94 -7.38
N THR A 65 13.53 14.10 -8.60
CA THR A 65 12.90 14.93 -9.64
C THR A 65 12.46 14.04 -10.78
N SER A 66 11.15 13.93 -11.02
CA SER A 66 10.65 13.08 -12.11
C SER A 66 10.80 13.75 -13.48
N ARG A 67 10.73 12.95 -14.55
CA ARG A 67 10.83 13.45 -15.94
C ARG A 67 9.74 14.47 -16.27
N SER A 68 8.54 14.32 -15.70
CA SER A 68 7.42 15.25 -15.89
C SER A 68 7.62 16.60 -15.17
N GLY A 69 8.52 16.65 -14.18
CA GLY A 69 8.71 17.78 -13.28
C GLY A 69 7.65 17.95 -12.20
N MET A 70 6.62 17.08 -12.13
CA MET A 70 5.58 17.17 -11.08
C MET A 70 6.11 16.69 -9.73
N ILE A 71 7.02 15.72 -9.72
CA ILE A 71 7.72 15.29 -8.51
C ILE A 71 9.02 16.07 -8.37
N ASN A 72 9.22 16.67 -7.20
CA ASN A 72 10.40 17.47 -6.90
C ASN A 72 10.68 17.46 -5.40
N ASN A 73 11.40 16.43 -4.95
CA ASN A 73 11.98 16.30 -3.62
C ASN A 73 10.98 16.59 -2.48
N GLY A 74 9.74 16.13 -2.62
CA GLY A 74 8.66 16.32 -1.65
C GLY A 74 9.02 15.76 -0.28
N ALA A 75 9.62 14.57 -0.23
CA ALA A 75 9.99 13.94 1.05
C ALA A 75 11.04 14.78 1.79
N LYS A 76 12.02 15.32 1.06
CA LYS A 76 13.05 16.22 1.60
C LYS A 76 12.47 17.56 2.04
N LYS A 77 11.52 18.14 1.30
CA LYS A 77 10.82 19.36 1.70
C LYS A 77 10.08 19.17 3.02
N ILE A 78 9.43 18.02 3.19
CA ILE A 78 8.75 17.68 4.45
C ILE A 78 9.79 17.48 5.57
N ALA A 79 10.86 16.73 5.33
CA ALA A 79 11.93 16.51 6.31
C ALA A 79 12.56 17.84 6.79
N ALA A 80 12.82 18.77 5.86
CA ALA A 80 13.40 20.08 6.15
C ALA A 80 12.40 21.09 6.76
N SER A 81 11.10 20.79 6.78
CA SER A 81 10.11 21.68 7.39
C SER A 81 10.43 21.93 8.88
N PRO A 82 10.54 23.19 9.34
CA PRO A 82 10.77 23.49 10.74
C PRO A 82 9.52 23.22 11.60
N VAL A 83 8.35 23.15 10.97
CA VAL A 83 7.07 22.91 11.65
C VAL A 83 6.71 21.44 11.59
N THR A 84 6.46 20.85 12.75
CA THR A 84 5.91 19.50 12.93
C THR A 84 4.43 19.61 13.25
N VAL A 85 3.57 18.95 12.46
CA VAL A 85 2.10 19.05 12.58
C VAL A 85 1.56 18.22 13.75
N LEU A 86 2.10 17.02 13.97
CA LEU A 86 1.62 16.10 15.01
C LEU A 86 2.77 15.65 15.92
N SER A 87 3.69 14.85 15.40
CA SER A 87 4.89 14.42 16.11
C SER A 87 6.06 14.17 15.15
N PRO A 88 7.31 14.11 15.65
CA PRO A 88 8.46 13.73 14.84
C PRO A 88 8.29 12.37 14.14
N GLU A 89 7.65 11.41 14.81
CA GLU A 89 7.37 10.07 14.30
C GLU A 89 6.35 10.12 13.17
N PHE A 90 5.27 10.89 13.32
CA PHE A 90 4.30 11.10 12.25
C PHE A 90 4.94 11.79 11.05
N LYS A 91 5.76 12.81 11.29
CA LYS A 91 6.54 13.47 10.23
C LYS A 91 7.42 12.46 9.49
N GLN A 92 8.10 11.57 10.23
CA GLN A 92 8.94 10.53 9.65
C GLN A 92 8.14 9.52 8.83
N LEU A 93 6.93 9.12 9.27
CA LEU A 93 6.03 8.26 8.49
C LEU A 93 5.73 8.87 7.12
N ILE A 94 5.34 10.14 7.11
CA ILE A 94 5.03 10.87 5.87
C ILE A 94 6.26 10.96 4.96
N VAL A 95 7.44 11.29 5.52
CA VAL A 95 8.70 11.34 4.76
C VAL A 95 9.04 9.98 4.16
N SER A 96 8.90 8.89 4.92
CA SER A 96 9.23 7.54 4.46
C SER A 96 8.29 7.05 3.35
N ALA A 97 6.97 7.16 3.55
CA ALA A 97 5.99 6.70 2.59
C ALA A 97 6.02 7.52 1.28
N LEU A 98 6.14 8.84 1.42
CA LEU A 98 6.23 9.74 0.28
C LEU A 98 7.54 9.51 -0.49
N GLY A 99 8.67 9.44 0.22
CA GLY A 99 9.99 9.24 -0.39
C GLY A 99 10.08 7.93 -1.17
N ALA A 100 9.62 6.81 -0.60
CA ALA A 100 9.59 5.54 -1.31
C ALA A 100 8.71 5.58 -2.58
N LYS A 101 7.60 6.33 -2.55
CA LYS A 101 6.77 6.51 -3.76
C LYS A 101 7.39 7.48 -4.77
N GLU A 102 8.18 8.46 -4.32
CA GLU A 102 8.96 9.32 -5.20
C GLU A 102 10.03 8.52 -5.96
N VAL A 103 10.68 7.54 -5.32
CA VAL A 103 11.62 6.61 -6.01
C VAL A 103 10.94 5.91 -7.18
N ASN A 104 9.74 5.33 -6.96
CA ASN A 104 8.97 4.73 -8.06
C ASN A 104 8.67 5.75 -9.17
N SER A 105 8.30 6.97 -8.80
CA SER A 105 7.94 8.03 -9.75
C SER A 105 9.15 8.52 -10.56
N CYS A 106 10.36 8.31 -10.03
CA CYS A 106 11.62 8.60 -10.72
C CYS A 106 12.23 7.35 -11.37
N MET A 107 11.44 6.28 -11.58
CA MET A 107 11.87 5.01 -12.20
C MET A 107 12.98 4.27 -11.42
N GLY A 108 13.11 4.53 -10.13
CA GLY A 108 13.98 3.79 -9.23
C GLY A 108 13.41 2.42 -8.84
N ARG A 109 14.22 1.61 -8.15
CA ARG A 109 13.85 0.23 -7.79
C ARG A 109 12.94 0.21 -6.57
N VAL A 110 11.74 -0.35 -6.71
CA VAL A 110 10.76 -0.53 -5.63
C VAL A 110 10.19 -1.95 -5.59
N VAL A 111 9.46 -2.27 -4.52
CA VAL A 111 8.64 -3.49 -4.42
C VAL A 111 7.18 -3.11 -4.60
N ALA A 112 6.47 -3.80 -5.48
CA ALA A 112 5.02 -3.65 -5.61
C ALA A 112 4.33 -4.17 -4.35
N ALA A 113 3.43 -3.37 -3.77
CA ALA A 113 2.84 -3.64 -2.46
C ALA A 113 1.43 -3.04 -2.29
N PRO A 114 0.40 -3.56 -2.99
CA PRO A 114 0.44 -4.67 -3.94
C PRO A 114 0.79 -4.25 -5.37
N THR A 115 0.67 -2.97 -5.70
CA THR A 115 1.05 -2.41 -7.01
C THR A 115 2.21 -1.43 -6.89
N ALA A 116 2.78 -1.05 -8.04
CA ALA A 116 3.79 0.02 -8.12
C ALA A 116 3.19 1.40 -7.72
N GLY A 117 1.89 1.62 -7.96
CA GLY A 117 1.18 2.84 -7.56
C GLY A 117 1.08 3.03 -6.05
N ALA A 118 1.08 1.92 -5.31
CA ALA A 118 0.97 1.87 -3.85
C ALA A 118 2.30 1.51 -3.13
N SER A 119 3.42 1.48 -3.86
CA SER A 119 4.70 0.96 -3.38
C SER A 119 5.35 1.74 -2.24
N GLY A 120 4.81 2.89 -1.85
CA GLY A 120 5.32 3.70 -0.74
C GLY A 120 4.69 3.35 0.61
N ILE A 121 3.50 2.74 0.62
CA ILE A 121 2.70 2.56 1.85
C ILE A 121 3.34 1.54 2.79
N LEU A 122 3.49 0.28 2.35
CA LEU A 122 4.12 -0.77 3.16
C LEU A 122 5.54 -0.43 3.64
N PRO A 123 6.49 0.03 2.79
CA PRO A 123 7.81 0.43 3.27
C PRO A 123 7.73 1.56 4.30
N GLY A 124 6.89 2.58 4.06
CA GLY A 124 6.68 3.67 5.00
C GLY A 124 6.16 3.17 6.34
N VAL A 125 5.18 2.28 6.33
CA VAL A 125 4.57 1.69 7.53
C VAL A 125 5.57 0.84 8.31
N LEU A 126 6.17 -0.16 7.65
CA LEU A 126 7.00 -1.17 8.31
C LEU A 126 8.29 -0.58 8.86
N THR A 127 8.97 0.29 8.11
CA THR A 127 10.19 0.96 8.60
C THR A 127 9.90 1.88 9.78
N THR A 128 8.71 2.50 9.79
CA THR A 128 8.30 3.39 10.89
C THR A 128 8.00 2.60 12.16
N ILE A 129 7.15 1.57 12.10
CA ILE A 129 6.85 0.75 13.31
C ILE A 129 8.08 0.01 13.80
N GLN A 130 8.95 -0.46 12.90
CA GLN A 130 10.19 -1.14 13.27
C GLN A 130 11.07 -0.21 14.11
N LYS A 131 11.21 1.04 13.68
CA LYS A 131 12.03 2.04 14.36
C LYS A 131 11.43 2.46 15.71
N ILE A 132 10.13 2.74 15.76
CA ILE A 132 9.45 3.26 16.97
C ILE A 132 9.37 2.19 18.06
N HIS A 133 9.12 0.94 17.69
CA HIS A 133 8.92 -0.17 18.64
C HIS A 133 10.13 -1.10 18.77
N HIS A 134 11.26 -0.76 18.14
CA HIS A 134 12.50 -1.55 18.17
C HIS A 134 12.31 -3.02 17.77
N LEU A 135 11.48 -3.26 16.76
CA LEU A 135 11.17 -4.61 16.30
C LEU A 135 12.35 -5.22 15.53
N ASN A 136 12.60 -6.52 15.73
CA ASN A 136 13.59 -7.23 14.94
C ASN A 136 13.07 -7.49 13.50
N ASP A 137 13.99 -7.74 12.56
CA ASP A 137 13.63 -7.99 11.15
C ASP A 137 12.66 -9.17 11.03
N ARG A 138 12.82 -10.23 11.84
CA ARG A 138 11.93 -11.41 11.81
C ARG A 138 10.46 -11.05 12.01
N LYS A 139 10.15 -10.23 13.01
CA LYS A 139 8.76 -9.79 13.30
C LYS A 139 8.17 -8.95 12.16
N ILE A 140 9.01 -8.18 11.46
CA ILE A 140 8.61 -7.44 10.27
C ILE A 140 8.33 -8.37 9.09
N LEU A 141 9.15 -9.41 8.89
CA LEU A 141 8.91 -10.41 7.84
C LEU A 141 7.63 -11.21 8.08
N GLU A 142 7.31 -11.52 9.34
CA GLU A 142 6.01 -12.11 9.71
C GLU A 142 4.86 -11.15 9.39
N GLY A 143 5.01 -9.85 9.70
CA GLY A 143 4.05 -8.83 9.29
C GLY A 143 3.86 -8.70 7.78
N LEU A 144 4.93 -8.87 6.99
CA LEU A 144 4.85 -8.91 5.52
C LEU A 144 4.06 -10.11 5.01
N LEU A 145 4.19 -11.28 5.65
CA LEU A 145 3.35 -12.44 5.34
C LEU A 145 1.88 -12.18 5.69
N VAL A 146 1.58 -11.58 6.84
CA VAL A 146 0.21 -11.19 7.18
C VAL A 146 -0.36 -10.21 6.15
N ALA A 147 0.42 -9.20 5.75
CA ALA A 147 0.04 -8.28 4.67
C ALA A 147 -0.22 -9.02 3.34
N ALA A 148 0.59 -10.03 2.99
CA ALA A 148 0.37 -10.83 1.79
C ALA A 148 -0.93 -11.65 1.87
N GLY A 149 -1.24 -12.27 3.01
CA GLY A 149 -2.51 -12.97 3.22
C GLY A 149 -3.73 -12.07 3.06
N ILE A 150 -3.66 -10.84 3.59
CA ILE A 150 -4.68 -9.80 3.39
C ILE A 150 -4.85 -9.48 1.90
N ALA A 151 -3.75 -9.29 1.17
CA ALA A 151 -3.78 -8.99 -0.25
C ALA A 151 -4.41 -10.12 -1.08
N LEU A 152 -4.10 -11.39 -0.76
CA LEU A 152 -4.67 -12.55 -1.44
C LEU A 152 -6.19 -12.58 -1.35
N ILE A 153 -6.75 -12.35 -0.15
CA ILE A 153 -8.20 -12.33 0.05
C ILE A 153 -8.85 -11.15 -0.69
N ILE A 154 -8.23 -9.96 -0.67
CA ILE A 154 -8.77 -8.79 -1.37
C ILE A 154 -8.75 -9.00 -2.89
N GLU A 155 -7.67 -9.54 -3.45
CA GLU A 155 -7.59 -9.83 -4.89
C GLU A 155 -8.66 -10.82 -5.33
N GLN A 156 -8.89 -11.86 -4.51
CA GLN A 156 -9.86 -12.91 -4.82
C GLN A 156 -11.32 -12.40 -4.86
N ASN A 157 -11.66 -11.41 -4.04
CA ASN A 157 -13.05 -10.98 -3.84
C ASN A 157 -13.36 -9.57 -4.39
N ALA A 158 -12.35 -8.80 -4.74
CA ALA A 158 -12.49 -7.46 -5.29
C ALA A 158 -11.51 -7.26 -6.46
N SER A 159 -10.49 -6.43 -6.25
CA SER A 159 -9.38 -6.22 -7.18
C SER A 159 -8.28 -5.47 -6.44
N LEU A 160 -7.03 -5.66 -6.86
CA LEU A 160 -5.90 -4.83 -6.46
C LEU A 160 -5.54 -3.74 -7.48
N ALA A 161 -6.22 -3.67 -8.62
CA ALA A 161 -5.86 -2.79 -9.74
C ALA A 161 -6.65 -1.47 -9.78
N GLY A 162 -5.95 -0.36 -9.99
CA GLY A 162 -6.52 0.99 -10.04
C GLY A 162 -7.48 1.17 -11.22
N ALA A 163 -7.11 0.62 -12.37
CA ALA A 163 -7.91 0.56 -13.58
C ALA A 163 -9.21 -0.26 -13.46
N VAL A 164 -9.35 -1.11 -12.44
CA VAL A 164 -10.55 -1.95 -12.25
C VAL A 164 -11.42 -1.40 -11.13
N GLY A 165 -10.86 -1.21 -9.94
CA GLY A 165 -11.60 -0.86 -8.73
C GLY A 165 -11.42 0.58 -8.24
N GLY A 166 -10.68 1.42 -8.98
CA GLY A 166 -10.25 2.73 -8.51
C GLY A 166 -9.07 2.63 -7.53
N CYS A 167 -8.61 3.75 -7.00
CA CYS A 167 -7.42 3.79 -6.15
C CYS A 167 -7.69 3.21 -4.75
N GLN A 168 -8.96 2.99 -4.37
CA GLN A 168 -9.34 2.16 -3.24
C GLN A 168 -8.81 0.72 -3.38
N ALA A 169 -8.78 0.17 -4.61
CA ALA A 169 -8.29 -1.18 -4.88
C ALA A 169 -6.75 -1.27 -4.78
N GLU A 170 -6.04 -0.19 -5.08
CA GLU A 170 -4.57 -0.14 -4.95
C GLU A 170 -4.12 0.37 -3.59
N THR A 171 -4.30 1.68 -3.36
CA THR A 171 -3.81 2.36 -2.16
C THR A 171 -4.64 2.01 -0.92
N GLY A 172 -5.94 1.72 -1.09
CA GLY A 172 -6.79 1.25 0.01
C GLY A 172 -6.39 -0.14 0.47
N SER A 173 -6.20 -1.07 -0.46
CA SER A 173 -5.70 -2.41 -0.15
C SER A 173 -4.31 -2.37 0.49
N ALA A 174 -3.38 -1.57 -0.04
CA ALA A 174 -2.05 -1.39 0.57
C ALA A 174 -2.11 -0.81 1.99
N ALA A 175 -3.02 0.15 2.24
CA ALA A 175 -3.26 0.67 3.58
C ALA A 175 -3.80 -0.44 4.50
N ALA A 176 -4.76 -1.24 4.03
CA ALA A 176 -5.36 -2.32 4.81
C ALA A 176 -4.33 -3.42 5.14
N MET A 177 -3.50 -3.79 4.17
CA MET A 177 -2.32 -4.65 4.35
C MET A 177 -1.39 -4.09 5.43
N GLY A 178 -1.08 -2.79 5.36
CA GLY A 178 -0.25 -2.10 6.33
C GLY A 178 -0.86 -2.08 7.73
N ALA A 179 -2.16 -1.80 7.85
CA ALA A 179 -2.88 -1.75 9.11
C ALA A 179 -2.88 -3.12 9.82
N GLY A 180 -3.18 -4.19 9.08
CA GLY A 180 -3.12 -5.55 9.62
C GLY A 180 -1.70 -5.96 10.04
N ALA A 181 -0.69 -5.60 9.24
CA ALA A 181 0.71 -5.84 9.60
C ALA A 181 1.13 -5.08 10.87
N ILE A 182 0.70 -3.82 11.05
CA ILE A 182 0.97 -3.04 12.27
C ILE A 182 0.42 -3.78 13.49
N VAL A 183 -0.88 -4.12 13.48
CA VAL A 183 -1.53 -4.77 14.62
C VAL A 183 -0.85 -6.09 14.97
N TYR A 184 -0.59 -6.93 13.96
CA TYR A 184 0.12 -8.18 14.15
C TYR A 184 1.53 -7.99 14.74
N CYS A 185 2.29 -7.02 14.20
CA CYS A 185 3.64 -6.73 14.66
C CYS A 185 3.68 -6.25 16.12
N LEU A 186 2.62 -5.57 16.57
CA LEU A 186 2.48 -5.08 17.94
C LEU A 186 1.80 -6.09 18.90
N GLY A 187 1.53 -7.31 18.42
CA GLY A 187 1.01 -8.40 19.25
C GLY A 187 -0.51 -8.36 19.46
N GLY A 188 -1.24 -7.65 18.60
CA GLY A 188 -2.70 -7.67 18.63
C GLY A 188 -3.27 -9.04 18.22
N SER A 189 -4.53 -9.27 18.58
CA SER A 189 -5.25 -10.51 18.28
C SER A 189 -5.59 -10.64 16.79
N VAL A 190 -6.10 -11.82 16.40
CA VAL A 190 -6.62 -12.04 15.05
C VAL A 190 -7.78 -11.10 14.77
N GLU A 191 -8.68 -10.96 15.76
CA GLU A 191 -9.85 -10.11 15.70
C GLU A 191 -9.44 -8.64 15.53
N GLU A 192 -8.47 -8.14 16.29
CA GLU A 192 -7.96 -6.78 16.17
C GLU A 192 -7.26 -6.56 14.82
N THR A 193 -6.52 -7.56 14.33
CA THR A 193 -5.85 -7.48 13.03
C THR A 193 -6.87 -7.32 11.90
N PHE A 194 -7.93 -8.13 11.91
CA PHE A 194 -8.98 -8.08 10.89
C PHE A 194 -9.91 -6.87 11.06
N ALA A 195 -10.12 -6.40 12.29
CA ALA A 195 -10.80 -5.13 12.56
C ALA A 195 -10.03 -3.94 11.95
N ALA A 196 -8.70 -3.90 12.07
CA ALA A 196 -7.89 -2.84 11.46
C ALA A 196 -8.01 -2.82 9.93
N VAL A 197 -8.05 -4.00 9.31
CA VAL A 197 -8.31 -4.15 7.86
C VAL A 197 -9.69 -3.61 7.51
N ALA A 198 -10.73 -4.01 8.26
CA ALA A 198 -12.10 -3.55 8.04
C ALA A 198 -12.23 -2.02 8.16
N ILE A 199 -11.69 -1.42 9.23
CA ILE A 199 -11.71 0.03 9.45
C ILE A 199 -10.99 0.76 8.31
N THR A 200 -9.83 0.24 7.89
CA THR A 200 -9.08 0.85 6.79
C THR A 200 -9.87 0.85 5.49
N ILE A 201 -10.53 -0.27 5.17
CA ILE A 201 -11.38 -0.36 3.98
C ILE A 201 -12.52 0.66 4.06
N GLN A 202 -13.23 0.74 5.20
CA GLN A 202 -14.30 1.73 5.39
C GLN A 202 -13.83 3.17 5.14
N CYS A 203 -12.61 3.53 5.56
CA CYS A 203 -12.02 4.84 5.31
C CYS A 203 -11.62 5.09 3.84
N MET A 204 -11.43 4.03 3.05
CA MET A 204 -10.89 4.11 1.68
C MET A 204 -11.94 3.88 0.59
N LEU A 205 -13.16 3.46 0.94
CA LEU A 205 -14.25 3.23 -0.02
C LEU A 205 -14.54 4.48 -0.87
N GLY A 206 -14.70 4.25 -2.17
CA GLY A 206 -15.02 5.29 -3.17
C GLY A 206 -13.81 6.06 -3.71
N LEU A 207 -12.58 5.75 -3.28
CA LEU A 207 -11.40 6.46 -3.76
C LEU A 207 -11.13 6.17 -5.25
N VAL A 208 -11.41 7.13 -6.11
CA VAL A 208 -11.21 7.05 -7.58
C VAL A 208 -9.73 7.00 -7.98
N CYS A 209 -9.41 6.40 -9.12
CA CYS A 209 -8.07 6.48 -9.72
C CYS A 209 -8.15 7.35 -10.97
N ASP A 210 -7.54 8.53 -10.98
CA ASP A 210 -7.49 9.34 -12.21
C ASP A 210 -6.27 10.26 -12.17
N PRO A 211 -5.07 9.70 -12.44
CA PRO A 211 -3.83 10.43 -12.30
C PRO A 211 -3.63 11.46 -13.41
N VAL A 212 -3.00 12.59 -13.07
CA VAL A 212 -2.67 13.66 -14.02
C VAL A 212 -1.75 13.14 -15.12
N ALA A 213 -2.13 13.39 -16.38
CA ALA A 213 -1.42 12.93 -17.57
C ALA A 213 -1.24 11.40 -17.66
N GLY A 214 -2.04 10.62 -16.92
CA GLY A 214 -1.89 9.16 -16.86
C GLY A 214 -0.65 8.69 -16.10
N LEU A 215 0.09 9.59 -15.44
CA LEU A 215 1.35 9.27 -14.78
C LEU A 215 1.15 8.91 -13.32
N VAL A 216 1.86 7.88 -12.83
CA VAL A 216 1.78 7.38 -11.45
C VAL A 216 2.51 8.31 -10.46
N GLU A 217 2.17 9.60 -10.50
CA GLU A 217 2.81 10.70 -9.79
C GLU A 217 1.79 11.50 -8.98
N VAL A 218 0.86 12.19 -9.65
CA VAL A 218 -0.15 13.04 -9.01
C VAL A 218 -1.55 12.44 -9.25
N PRO A 219 -2.32 12.11 -8.20
CA PRO A 219 -2.06 12.31 -6.76
C PRO A 219 -1.36 11.12 -6.07
N CYS A 220 -0.84 10.15 -6.82
CA CYS A 220 -0.33 8.88 -6.30
C CYS A 220 0.70 9.05 -5.16
N VAL A 221 1.65 9.99 -5.30
CA VAL A 221 2.70 10.25 -4.30
C VAL A 221 2.11 10.68 -2.94
N VAL A 222 1.21 11.66 -2.94
CA VAL A 222 0.59 12.13 -1.69
C VAL A 222 -0.39 11.12 -1.12
N ARG A 223 -1.08 10.34 -1.98
CA ARG A 223 -1.97 9.26 -1.54
C ARG A 223 -1.24 8.18 -0.76
N ASN A 224 0.02 7.86 -1.11
CA ASN A 224 0.80 6.88 -0.36
C ASN A 224 1.07 7.35 1.08
N ALA A 225 1.40 8.64 1.26
CA ALA A 225 1.59 9.20 2.59
C ALA A 225 0.27 9.25 3.41
N SER A 226 -0.83 9.68 2.80
CA SER A 226 -2.15 9.71 3.45
C SER A 226 -2.64 8.31 3.81
N ALA A 227 -2.50 7.34 2.91
CA ALA A 227 -2.88 5.95 3.13
C ALA A 227 -2.05 5.30 4.27
N ALA A 228 -0.76 5.61 4.37
CA ALA A 228 0.06 5.18 5.50
C ALA A 228 -0.44 5.76 6.83
N ALA A 229 -0.87 7.03 6.86
CA ALA A 229 -1.48 7.62 8.06
C ALA A 229 -2.82 6.95 8.43
N ILE A 230 -3.66 6.63 7.44
CA ILE A 230 -4.92 5.89 7.64
C ILE A 230 -4.65 4.49 8.19
N ALA A 231 -3.60 3.82 7.73
CA ALA A 231 -3.21 2.50 8.24
C ALA A 231 -2.84 2.56 9.73
N PHE A 232 -2.04 3.55 10.15
CA PHE A 232 -1.72 3.77 11.58
C PHE A 232 -2.95 4.12 12.40
N SER A 233 -3.81 5.01 11.90
CA SER A 233 -5.06 5.38 12.57
C SER A 233 -5.96 4.16 12.78
N SER A 234 -6.15 3.36 11.73
CA SER A 234 -7.00 2.16 11.77
C SER A 234 -6.45 1.10 12.70
N ALA A 235 -5.13 0.88 12.69
CA ALA A 235 -4.46 -0.03 13.62
C ALA A 235 -4.63 0.42 15.09
N GLN A 236 -4.48 1.72 15.37
CA GLN A 236 -4.67 2.24 16.72
C GLN A 236 -6.12 2.10 17.20
N ILE A 237 -7.10 2.36 16.32
CA ILE A 237 -8.53 2.19 16.62
C ILE A 237 -8.83 0.72 16.93
N ALA A 238 -8.31 -0.21 16.12
CA ALA A 238 -8.53 -1.63 16.31
C ALA A 238 -7.89 -2.19 17.59
N ILE A 239 -6.63 -1.83 17.88
CA ILE A 239 -5.93 -2.21 19.13
C ILE A 239 -6.67 -1.66 20.37
N ALA A 240 -7.37 -0.53 20.24
CA ALA A 240 -8.19 0.00 21.32
C ALA A 240 -9.51 -0.78 21.53
N GLY A 241 -9.77 -1.83 20.74
CA GLY A 241 -10.98 -2.65 20.85
C GLY A 241 -12.23 -2.01 20.26
N VAL A 242 -12.08 -1.00 19.38
CA VAL A 242 -13.23 -0.39 18.69
C VAL A 242 -13.73 -1.33 17.60
N ASP A 243 -14.98 -1.76 17.73
CA ASP A 243 -15.64 -2.64 16.78
C ASP A 243 -15.88 -1.90 15.44
N PRO A 244 -15.44 -2.45 14.28
CA PRO A 244 -15.76 -1.90 12.96
C PRO A 244 -17.25 -1.95 12.62
N VAL A 245 -18.07 -2.66 13.40
CA VAL A 245 -19.51 -2.96 13.22
C VAL A 245 -19.81 -3.82 12.00
N ILE A 246 -19.13 -3.56 10.88
CA ILE A 246 -19.22 -4.33 9.65
C ILE A 246 -18.05 -5.33 9.60
N PRO A 247 -18.32 -6.64 9.45
CA PRO A 247 -17.28 -7.66 9.32
C PRO A 247 -16.35 -7.40 8.13
N VAL A 248 -15.07 -7.74 8.28
CA VAL A 248 -14.04 -7.47 7.26
C VAL A 248 -14.38 -8.06 5.89
N ASP A 249 -14.96 -9.26 5.82
CA ASP A 249 -15.37 -9.89 4.56
C ASP A 249 -16.44 -9.07 3.82
N GLN A 250 -17.37 -8.48 4.58
CA GLN A 250 -18.40 -7.60 4.01
C GLN A 250 -17.81 -6.26 3.56
N CYS A 251 -16.80 -5.74 4.27
CA CYS A 251 -16.06 -4.56 3.82
C CYS A 251 -15.34 -4.83 2.48
N VAL A 252 -14.72 -6.01 2.31
CA VAL A 252 -14.08 -6.39 1.03
C VAL A 252 -15.11 -6.58 -0.07
N ALA A 253 -16.26 -7.20 0.22
CA ALA A 253 -17.35 -7.30 -0.76
C ALA A 253 -17.85 -5.91 -1.20
N ALA A 254 -17.99 -4.97 -0.26
CA ALA A 254 -18.34 -3.58 -0.57
C ALA A 254 -17.25 -2.87 -1.39
N LEU A 255 -15.96 -3.12 -1.11
CA LEU A 255 -14.85 -2.62 -1.92
C LEU A 255 -14.97 -3.08 -3.38
N GLY A 256 -15.28 -4.36 -3.59
CA GLY A 256 -15.53 -4.95 -4.90
C GLY A 256 -16.75 -4.35 -5.61
N GLU A 257 -17.88 -4.25 -4.92
CA GLU A 257 -19.13 -3.67 -5.45
C GLU A 257 -18.93 -2.21 -5.87
N VAL A 258 -18.39 -1.35 -4.99
CA VAL A 258 -18.11 0.05 -5.30
C VAL A 258 -17.14 0.16 -6.48
N GLY A 259 -16.14 -0.73 -6.55
CA GLY A 259 -15.21 -0.79 -7.66
C GLY A 259 -15.91 -1.10 -8.98
N GLN A 260 -16.82 -2.08 -9.02
CA GLN A 260 -17.59 -2.44 -10.21
C GLN A 260 -18.53 -1.30 -10.64
N SER A 261 -19.21 -0.67 -9.68
CA SER A 261 -20.16 0.43 -9.89
C SER A 261 -19.50 1.76 -10.29
N MET A 262 -18.19 1.92 -10.08
CA MET A 262 -17.47 3.16 -10.40
C MET A 262 -17.42 3.41 -11.93
N GLU A 263 -17.73 4.65 -12.34
CA GLU A 263 -17.68 5.04 -13.75
C GLU A 263 -16.27 4.88 -14.34
N THR A 264 -16.17 4.43 -15.59
CA THR A 264 -14.89 4.18 -16.28
C THR A 264 -13.97 5.39 -16.34
N ARG A 265 -14.51 6.62 -16.43
CA ARG A 265 -13.72 7.86 -16.42
C ARG A 265 -12.98 8.13 -15.10
N TYR A 266 -13.31 7.38 -14.05
CA TYR A 266 -12.68 7.46 -12.72
C TYR A 266 -11.79 6.24 -12.41
N LYS A 267 -11.47 5.43 -13.43
CA LYS A 267 -10.65 4.21 -13.37
C LYS A 267 -9.42 4.30 -14.27
N GLU A 268 -8.47 5.14 -13.88
CA GLU A 268 -7.13 5.28 -14.45
C GLU A 268 -7.09 5.67 -15.93
N THR A 269 -8.16 6.27 -16.44
CA THR A 269 -8.28 6.65 -17.86
C THR A 269 -7.73 8.04 -18.18
N ALA A 270 -7.41 8.87 -17.17
CA ALA A 270 -7.06 10.29 -17.33
C ALA A 270 -8.16 11.12 -18.02
N LEU A 271 -9.42 10.66 -17.93
CA LEU A 271 -10.59 11.32 -18.54
C LEU A 271 -11.46 12.07 -17.52
N GLY A 272 -11.30 11.81 -16.22
CA GLY A 272 -12.15 12.32 -15.15
C GLY A 272 -11.41 13.19 -14.14
N GLY A 273 -11.80 13.06 -12.87
CA GLY A 273 -11.05 13.50 -11.68
C GLY A 273 -10.08 14.68 -11.82
N LEU A 274 -8.86 14.48 -11.30
CA LEU A 274 -7.81 15.49 -11.31
C LEU A 274 -7.20 15.67 -12.71
N ALA A 275 -7.17 14.61 -13.52
CA ALA A 275 -6.59 14.66 -14.86
C ALA A 275 -7.34 15.61 -15.78
N ASN A 276 -8.67 15.70 -15.65
CA ASN A 276 -9.53 16.55 -16.46
C ASN A 276 -9.70 17.98 -15.91
N THR A 277 -9.04 18.33 -14.81
CA THR A 277 -8.99 19.74 -14.37
C THR A 277 -8.26 20.58 -15.40
N ARG A 278 -8.53 21.90 -15.45
CA ARG A 278 -7.82 22.82 -16.35
C ARG A 278 -6.30 22.66 -16.25
N ARG A 279 -5.76 22.61 -15.03
CA ARG A 279 -4.32 22.45 -14.79
C ARG A 279 -3.84 21.05 -15.18
N GLY A 280 -4.62 20.00 -14.90
CA GLY A 280 -4.30 18.63 -15.31
C GLY A 280 -4.12 18.50 -16.83
N ARG A 281 -5.05 19.08 -17.61
CA ARG A 281 -4.99 19.12 -19.08
C ARG A 281 -3.85 19.97 -19.62
N GLU A 282 -3.50 21.08 -18.96
CA GLU A 282 -2.30 21.85 -19.31
C GLU A 282 -1.03 21.03 -19.12
N ILE A 283 -0.92 20.29 -18.00
CA ILE A 283 0.22 19.42 -17.71
C ILE A 283 0.30 18.27 -18.71
N GLU A 284 -0.81 17.60 -18.99
CA GLU A 284 -0.90 16.53 -20.00
C GLU A 284 -0.31 16.98 -21.34
N LYS A 285 -0.69 18.16 -21.84
CA LYS A 285 -0.15 18.71 -23.08
C LYS A 285 1.35 18.99 -22.99
N MET A 286 1.85 19.49 -21.87
CA MET A 286 3.28 19.76 -21.71
C MET A 286 4.12 18.48 -21.69
N VAL A 287 3.62 17.43 -21.04
CA VAL A 287 4.40 16.20 -20.78
C VAL A 287 4.28 15.19 -21.92
N LEU A 288 3.09 15.03 -22.53
CA LEU A 288 2.89 14.03 -23.59
C LEU A 288 3.25 14.55 -24.99
N VAL A 289 3.14 15.86 -25.26
CA VAL A 289 3.50 16.42 -26.59
C VAL A 289 5.02 16.50 -26.78
N GLN A 290 5.81 16.49 -25.69
CA GLN A 290 7.28 16.46 -25.78
C GLN A 290 7.83 15.14 -26.36
N ASP A 291 7.04 14.07 -26.40
CA ASP A 291 7.44 12.78 -26.99
C ASP A 291 7.01 12.62 -28.48
N VAL A 292 6.37 13.64 -29.10
CA VAL A 292 5.88 13.59 -30.50
C VAL A 292 6.83 14.31 -31.49
N ASN A 293 8.14 14.21 -31.27
CA ASN A 293 9.09 14.27 -32.39
C ASN A 293 9.36 12.82 -32.80
N ILE A 294 8.40 12.24 -33.52
CA ILE A 294 8.56 10.98 -34.24
C ILE A 294 9.81 11.16 -35.11
N LEU A 295 10.88 10.42 -34.79
CA LEU A 295 12.03 10.30 -35.68
C LEU A 295 11.48 9.79 -37.02
N PRO A 296 11.84 10.40 -38.16
CA PRO A 296 11.45 9.85 -39.44
C PRO A 296 11.94 8.41 -39.51
N ASP A 297 11.03 7.50 -39.88
CA ASP A 297 11.36 6.11 -40.18
C ASP A 297 12.33 6.10 -41.37
N GLU A 298 13.64 6.02 -41.09
CA GLU A 298 14.68 5.63 -42.06
C GLU A 298 14.94 4.13 -41.99
#